data_AF-A0A1Q3AFB3-F1
#
_entry.id   AF-A0A1Q3AFB3-F1
#
_cell.length_a   1.000
_cell.length_b   1.000
_cell.length_c   1.000
_cell.angle_alpha   90.00
_cell.angle_beta   90.00
_cell.angle_gamma   90.00
#
_symmetry.space_group_name_H-M   'P 1'
#
loop_
_entity.id
_entity.type
_entity.pdbx_description
1 polymer ?
#
loop_
_entity_poly.entity_id
_entity_poly.type
_entity_poly.pdbx_seq_one_letter_code
_entity_poly.pdbx_strand_id
1 'polypeptide(L)'
;MSEFSTSVYLWGETGKPSLVSPESIALYWFLNNYYRDYKSIEVVFANNTDLSPNEELPLLVENGKKLTGFVDIVGYLMEKLQNNDDVETTLLKDGLLEFTGELSVLTEYQMYLNKTNYETFTRKAFSQLLYWPMWYNTPMNYRTRARQRCSHTLGYLMHDDDPDSLESFQLESARLPQSKAFQATQDRKMRSKEELQNVKHNLQYLTRLKDYLTTWSQVRNSLRHQGDVIPADFLLWANLFVQLNLPDGDKVGQQIKDAVNEDFHQLVQNKIDQLSSTDPRVFQRDPLFQEQGNVIMSIYHYVHKFI
;
A
#
# COMPACT_ATOMS: atom_id res chain seq x y z
N MET A 1 -15.09 -30.23 0.32
CA MET A 1 -13.94 -30.29 -0.60
C MET A 1 -14.01 -29.03 -1.44
N SER A 2 -12.96 -28.20 -1.41
CA SER A 2 -12.94 -26.91 -2.12
C SER A 2 -13.01 -27.15 -3.62
N GLU A 3 -13.92 -26.46 -4.31
CA GLU A 3 -14.04 -26.46 -5.77
C GLU A 3 -12.90 -25.66 -6.44
N PHE A 4 -12.14 -24.89 -5.65
CA PHE A 4 -11.05 -24.03 -6.09
C PHE A 4 -9.69 -24.61 -5.68
N SER A 5 -8.73 -24.60 -6.61
CA SER A 5 -7.35 -25.08 -6.38
C SER A 5 -6.42 -24.00 -5.85
N THR A 6 -6.82 -22.72 -5.98
CA THR A 6 -6.00 -21.55 -5.63
C THR A 6 -6.82 -20.55 -4.81
N SER A 7 -6.28 -20.14 -3.66
CA SER A 7 -6.89 -19.13 -2.79
C SER A 7 -5.98 -17.90 -2.69
N VAL A 8 -6.55 -16.71 -2.86
CA VAL A 8 -5.85 -15.43 -2.73
C VAL A 8 -6.36 -14.67 -1.52
N TYR A 9 -5.46 -14.41 -0.57
CA TYR A 9 -5.74 -13.70 0.67
C TYR A 9 -5.34 -12.23 0.55
N LEU A 10 -6.28 -11.34 0.83
CA LEU A 10 -6.16 -9.89 0.64
C LEU A 10 -6.52 -9.12 1.91
N TRP A 11 -6.10 -7.85 1.95
CA TRP A 11 -6.69 -6.86 2.86
C TRP A 11 -8.02 -6.35 2.30
N GLY A 12 -9.08 -6.37 3.11
CA GLY A 12 -10.38 -5.88 2.69
C GLY A 12 -11.49 -6.05 3.73
N GLU A 13 -12.62 -5.44 3.44
CA GLU A 13 -13.81 -5.50 4.28
C GLU A 13 -15.04 -5.47 3.38
N THR A 14 -16.13 -6.14 3.78
CA THR A 14 -17.42 -6.13 3.04
C THR A 14 -17.31 -6.51 1.56
N GLY A 15 -16.44 -7.46 1.21
CA GLY A 15 -16.26 -7.93 -0.16
C GLY A 15 -15.49 -6.99 -1.09
N LYS A 16 -14.82 -5.97 -0.53
CA LYS A 16 -13.98 -5.02 -1.28
C LYS A 16 -12.58 -4.92 -0.67
N PRO A 17 -11.54 -4.71 -1.51
CA PRO A 17 -10.19 -4.50 -1.01
C PRO A 17 -10.08 -3.18 -0.24
N SER A 18 -9.27 -3.16 0.81
CA SER A 18 -9.08 -2.00 1.66
C SER A 18 -7.96 -1.09 1.18
N LEU A 19 -8.12 0.22 1.39
CA LEU A 19 -7.11 1.24 1.10
C LEU A 19 -5.80 1.05 1.89
N VAL A 20 -5.76 0.17 2.90
CA VAL A 20 -4.52 -0.13 3.63
C VAL A 20 -3.47 -0.88 2.80
N SER A 21 -3.85 -1.45 1.65
CA SER A 21 -2.96 -2.22 0.79
C SER A 21 -3.26 -1.92 -0.69
N PRO A 22 -2.47 -1.03 -1.34
CA PRO A 22 -2.59 -0.79 -2.77
C PRO A 22 -2.35 -2.09 -3.58
N GLU A 23 -1.47 -2.97 -3.13
CA GLU A 23 -1.24 -4.27 -3.77
C GLU A 23 -2.45 -5.19 -3.73
N SER A 24 -3.20 -5.20 -2.61
CA SER A 24 -4.45 -5.98 -2.52
C SER A 24 -5.52 -5.45 -3.47
N ILE A 25 -5.61 -4.13 -3.61
CA ILE A 25 -6.50 -3.47 -4.57
C ILE A 25 -6.10 -3.82 -6.01
N ALA A 26 -4.81 -3.70 -6.34
CA ALA A 26 -4.28 -4.01 -7.66
C ALA A 26 -4.54 -5.48 -8.04
N LEU A 27 -4.27 -6.41 -7.11
CA LEU A 27 -4.48 -7.84 -7.35
C LEU A 27 -5.97 -8.15 -7.52
N TYR A 28 -6.83 -7.54 -6.71
CA TYR A 28 -8.27 -7.70 -6.84
C TYR A 28 -8.78 -7.20 -8.20
N TRP A 29 -8.35 -6.02 -8.66
CA TRP A 29 -8.71 -5.50 -9.98
C TRP A 29 -8.18 -6.36 -11.12
N PHE A 30 -6.93 -6.82 -11.00
CA PHE A 30 -6.31 -7.73 -11.96
C PHE A 30 -7.12 -9.03 -12.10
N LEU A 31 -7.42 -9.70 -10.99
CA LEU A 31 -8.19 -10.96 -11.01
C LEU A 31 -9.59 -10.78 -11.60
N ASN A 32 -10.27 -9.66 -11.31
CA ASN A 32 -11.58 -9.37 -11.90
C ASN A 32 -11.51 -9.09 -13.40
N ASN A 33 -10.45 -8.44 -13.87
CA ASN A 33 -10.25 -8.15 -15.28
C ASN A 33 -9.96 -9.43 -16.09
N TYR A 34 -9.15 -10.33 -15.54
CA TYR A 34 -8.75 -11.60 -16.15
C TYR A 34 -9.55 -12.81 -15.65
N TYR A 35 -10.73 -12.59 -15.06
CA TYR A 35 -11.50 -13.65 -14.40
C TYR A 35 -11.78 -14.87 -15.30
N ARG A 36 -11.99 -14.65 -16.60
CA ARG A 36 -12.26 -15.75 -17.56
C ARG A 36 -11.12 -16.76 -17.61
N ASP A 37 -9.89 -16.29 -17.44
CA ASP A 37 -8.68 -17.09 -17.53
C ASP A 37 -8.37 -17.80 -16.19
N TYR A 38 -8.98 -17.35 -15.09
CA TYR A 38 -8.69 -17.75 -13.72
C TYR A 38 -9.91 -18.26 -12.92
N LYS A 39 -10.90 -18.89 -13.58
CA LYS A 39 -12.15 -19.33 -12.92
C LYS A 39 -11.97 -20.26 -11.71
N SER A 40 -10.79 -20.86 -11.52
CA SER A 40 -10.44 -21.71 -10.37
C SER A 40 -9.76 -20.98 -9.21
N ILE A 41 -9.72 -19.65 -9.25
CA ILE A 41 -9.20 -18.79 -8.17
C ILE A 41 -10.34 -18.22 -7.34
N GLU A 42 -10.20 -18.32 -6.02
CA GLU A 42 -11.04 -17.64 -5.04
C GLU A 42 -10.29 -16.51 -4.32
N VAL A 43 -11.03 -15.48 -3.90
CA VAL A 43 -10.54 -14.36 -3.09
C VAL A 43 -11.10 -14.44 -1.68
N VAL A 44 -10.23 -14.22 -0.69
CA VAL A 44 -10.55 -14.25 0.73
C VAL A 44 -10.01 -12.99 1.41
N PHE A 45 -10.90 -12.17 1.96
CA PHE A 45 -10.50 -11.00 2.76
C PHE A 45 -10.25 -11.42 4.22
N ALA A 46 -9.10 -12.05 4.46
CA ALA A 46 -8.77 -12.61 5.77
C ALA A 46 -8.18 -11.59 6.76
N ASN A 47 -7.60 -10.49 6.27
CA ASN A 47 -6.92 -9.47 7.10
C ASN A 47 -5.91 -10.06 8.10
N ASN A 48 -5.29 -11.20 7.77
CA ASN A 48 -4.40 -11.92 8.66
C ASN A 48 -3.06 -12.19 7.99
N THR A 49 -2.03 -11.48 8.42
CA THR A 49 -0.66 -11.63 7.92
C THR A 49 0.03 -12.89 8.42
N ASP A 50 -0.47 -13.54 9.49
CA ASP A 50 0.12 -14.77 10.04
C ASP A 50 0.06 -15.94 9.04
N LEU A 51 -0.83 -15.88 8.04
CA LEU A 51 -0.93 -16.86 6.96
C LEU A 51 0.26 -16.81 6.01
N SER A 52 0.90 -15.65 5.94
CA SER A 52 2.00 -15.34 5.01
C SER A 52 3.35 -15.63 5.66
N PRO A 53 4.30 -16.25 4.94
CA PRO A 53 5.65 -16.48 5.46
C PRO A 53 6.39 -15.17 5.78
N ASN A 54 6.05 -14.08 5.08
CA ASN A 54 6.70 -12.78 5.20
C ASN A 54 5.89 -11.79 6.03
N GLU A 55 4.79 -12.23 6.67
CA GLU A 55 3.87 -11.35 7.41
C GLU A 55 3.29 -10.22 6.54
N GLU A 56 3.08 -10.50 5.26
CA GLU A 56 2.57 -9.55 4.26
C GLU A 56 1.38 -10.13 3.48
N LEU A 57 0.44 -9.26 3.12
CA LEU A 57 -0.61 -9.54 2.14
C LEU A 57 -0.47 -8.51 1.01
N PRO A 58 -0.73 -8.90 -0.25
CA PRO A 58 -1.44 -10.09 -0.70
C PRO A 58 -0.66 -11.41 -0.64
N LEU A 59 -1.38 -12.53 -0.50
CA LEU A 59 -0.83 -13.89 -0.48
C LEU A 59 -1.63 -14.81 -1.42
N LEU A 60 -0.96 -15.54 -2.29
CA LEU A 60 -1.54 -16.64 -3.07
C LEU A 60 -1.12 -17.98 -2.45
N VAL A 61 -2.09 -18.88 -2.29
CA VAL A 61 -1.87 -20.26 -1.85
C VAL A 61 -2.44 -21.22 -2.89
N GLU A 62 -1.58 -22.05 -3.46
CA GLU A 62 -1.97 -23.09 -4.43
C GLU A 62 -1.21 -24.38 -4.13
N ASN A 63 -1.92 -25.47 -3.83
CA ASN A 63 -1.32 -26.80 -3.56
C ASN A 63 -0.15 -26.77 -2.54
N GLY A 64 -0.22 -25.90 -1.54
CA GLY A 64 0.82 -25.72 -0.52
C GLY A 64 1.94 -24.73 -0.89
N LYS A 65 2.03 -24.30 -2.15
CA LYS A 65 2.92 -23.20 -2.56
C LYS A 65 2.32 -21.87 -2.07
N LYS A 66 3.16 -21.04 -1.46
CA LYS A 66 2.80 -19.68 -0.99
C LYS A 66 3.61 -18.65 -1.76
N LEU A 67 2.94 -17.65 -2.33
CA LEU A 67 3.55 -16.50 -3.02
C LEU A 67 3.02 -15.22 -2.41
N THR A 68 3.89 -14.25 -2.15
CA THR A 68 3.55 -13.01 -1.44
C THR A 68 3.85 -11.79 -2.30
N GLY A 69 3.00 -10.77 -2.22
CA GLY A 69 3.20 -9.53 -2.96
C GLY A 69 2.64 -9.57 -4.39
N PHE A 70 2.23 -8.41 -4.88
CA PHE A 70 1.57 -8.29 -6.19
C PHE A 70 2.44 -8.78 -7.34
N VAL A 71 3.72 -8.39 -7.37
CA VAL A 71 4.64 -8.68 -8.49
C VAL A 71 4.83 -10.19 -8.65
N ASP A 72 5.19 -10.89 -7.58
CA ASP A 72 5.44 -12.34 -7.61
C ASP A 72 4.17 -13.14 -7.94
N ILE A 73 3.02 -12.72 -7.38
CA ILE A 73 1.74 -13.39 -7.64
C ILE A 73 1.35 -13.22 -9.11
N VAL A 74 1.40 -11.99 -9.64
CA VAL A 74 1.00 -11.75 -11.02
C VAL A 74 1.99 -12.37 -12.00
N GLY A 75 3.29 -12.33 -11.73
CA GLY A 75 4.29 -13.04 -12.53
C GLY A 75 3.96 -14.53 -12.65
N TYR A 76 3.69 -15.19 -11.52
CA TYR A 76 3.30 -16.59 -11.50
C TYR A 76 1.99 -16.90 -12.25
N LEU A 77 1.00 -16.02 -12.13
CA LEU A 77 -0.28 -16.19 -12.82
C LEU A 77 -0.15 -15.97 -14.34
N MET A 78 0.64 -14.97 -14.76
CA MET A 78 0.85 -14.64 -16.17
C MET A 78 1.70 -15.68 -16.89
N GLU A 79 2.68 -16.30 -16.21
CA GLU A 79 3.43 -17.45 -16.77
C GLU A 79 2.49 -18.58 -17.22
N LYS A 80 1.40 -18.82 -16.47
CA LYS A 80 0.41 -19.84 -16.83
C LYS A 80 -0.43 -19.50 -18.06
N LEU A 81 -0.55 -18.22 -18.40
CA LEU A 81 -1.36 -17.76 -19.53
C LEU A 81 -0.64 -17.85 -20.89
N GLN A 82 0.64 -18.25 -20.92
CA GLN A 82 1.43 -18.39 -22.15
C GLN A 82 1.33 -17.17 -23.08
N ASN A 83 1.75 -16.00 -22.58
CA ASN A 83 1.79 -14.80 -23.40
C ASN A 83 2.77 -14.98 -24.57
N ASN A 84 2.28 -14.75 -25.80
CA ASN A 84 3.06 -14.79 -27.04
C ASN A 84 3.78 -13.47 -27.34
N ASP A 85 4.08 -12.67 -26.31
CA ASP A 85 4.84 -11.44 -26.48
C ASP A 85 6.29 -11.75 -26.89
N ASP A 86 6.89 -10.84 -27.67
CA ASP A 86 8.32 -10.92 -27.94
C ASP A 86 9.13 -10.61 -26.66
N VAL A 87 10.35 -11.14 -26.58
CA VAL A 87 11.22 -11.07 -25.39
C VAL A 87 11.46 -9.63 -24.94
N GLU A 88 11.61 -8.69 -25.87
CA GLU A 88 11.85 -7.27 -25.55
C GLU A 88 10.61 -6.66 -24.88
N THR A 89 9.43 -6.92 -25.42
CA THR A 89 8.15 -6.48 -24.84
C THR A 89 7.93 -7.05 -23.44
N THR A 90 8.23 -8.33 -23.22
CA THR A 90 8.13 -8.95 -21.89
C THR A 90 9.07 -8.31 -20.89
N LEU A 91 10.35 -8.13 -21.25
CA LEU A 91 11.34 -7.49 -20.37
C LEU A 91 10.96 -6.04 -20.01
N LEU A 92 10.40 -5.28 -20.95
CA LEU A 92 9.92 -3.93 -20.66
C LEU A 92 8.68 -3.92 -19.75
N LYS A 93 7.74 -4.87 -19.93
CA LYS A 93 6.58 -5.01 -19.04
C LYS A 93 7.00 -5.38 -17.62
N ASP A 94 7.92 -6.32 -17.48
CA ASP A 94 8.46 -6.76 -16.18
C ASP A 94 9.27 -5.64 -15.51
N GLY A 95 10.12 -4.96 -16.27
CA GLY A 95 10.87 -3.79 -15.77
C GLY A 95 9.97 -2.65 -15.33
N LEU A 96 8.87 -2.39 -16.05
CA LEU A 96 7.89 -1.38 -15.67
C LEU A 96 7.09 -1.79 -14.43
N LEU A 97 6.76 -3.08 -14.29
CA LEU A 97 6.10 -3.61 -13.10
C LEU A 97 6.98 -3.46 -11.86
N GLU A 98 8.25 -3.84 -11.95
CA GLU A 98 9.23 -3.68 -10.87
C GLU A 98 9.44 -2.20 -10.52
N PHE A 99 9.59 -1.35 -11.53
CA PHE A 99 9.67 0.11 -11.33
C PHE A 99 8.42 0.65 -10.62
N THR A 100 7.24 0.05 -10.86
CA THR A 100 6.00 0.40 -10.17
C THR A 100 6.00 0.07 -8.67
N GLY A 101 6.90 -0.80 -8.24
CA GLY A 101 7.23 -0.99 -6.83
C GLY A 101 7.72 0.30 -6.14
N GLU A 102 8.45 1.18 -6.83
CA GLU A 102 8.94 2.45 -6.27
C GLU A 102 7.80 3.40 -5.89
N LEU A 103 6.71 3.42 -6.66
CA LEU A 103 5.52 4.19 -6.31
C LEU A 103 4.89 3.69 -5.00
N SER A 104 4.98 2.39 -4.73
CA SER A 104 4.45 1.82 -3.49
C SER A 104 5.20 2.37 -2.26
N VAL A 105 6.49 2.70 -2.38
CA VAL A 105 7.25 3.41 -1.33
C VAL A 105 6.71 4.82 -1.10
N LEU A 106 6.35 5.55 -2.15
CA LEU A 106 5.73 6.87 -2.05
C LEU A 106 4.33 6.79 -1.41
N THR A 107 3.56 5.76 -1.73
CA THR A 107 2.26 5.50 -1.08
C THR A 107 2.44 5.15 0.40
N GLU A 108 3.42 4.30 0.74
CA GLU A 108 3.77 4.00 2.14
C GLU A 108 4.17 5.28 2.90
N TYR A 109 4.92 6.18 2.27
CA TYR A 109 5.22 7.50 2.85
C TYR A 109 3.93 8.27 3.17
N GLN A 110 3.00 8.39 2.22
CA GLN A 110 1.75 9.12 2.46
C GLN A 110 0.84 8.46 3.49
N MET A 111 0.82 7.13 3.59
CA MET A 111 -0.03 6.44 4.55
C MET A 111 0.55 6.45 5.97
N TYR A 112 1.86 6.25 6.09
CA TYR A 112 2.48 5.95 7.38
C TYR A 112 3.34 7.07 7.92
N LEU A 113 3.99 7.88 7.07
CA LEU A 113 4.94 8.91 7.49
C LEU A 113 4.35 10.32 7.46
N ASN A 114 3.37 10.59 6.57
CA ASN A 114 2.56 11.79 6.66
C ASN A 114 1.69 11.73 7.94
N LYS A 115 1.94 12.67 8.85
CA LYS A 115 1.29 12.75 10.16
C LYS A 115 -0.24 12.82 10.05
N THR A 116 -0.76 13.66 9.16
CA THR A 116 -2.22 13.86 8.98
C THR A 116 -2.88 12.56 8.56
N ASN A 117 -2.37 11.93 7.51
CA ASN A 117 -2.94 10.69 6.97
C ASN A 117 -2.83 9.54 7.99
N TYR A 118 -1.70 9.40 8.66
CA TYR A 118 -1.50 8.33 9.64
C TYR A 118 -2.47 8.43 10.83
N GLU A 119 -2.62 9.62 11.42
CA GLU A 119 -3.47 9.86 12.58
C GLU A 119 -4.97 9.80 12.26
N THR A 120 -5.37 10.40 11.14
CA THR A 120 -6.80 10.54 10.81
C THR A 120 -7.38 9.36 10.05
N PHE A 121 -6.56 8.62 9.31
CA PHE A 121 -6.98 7.49 8.46
C PHE A 121 -6.32 6.18 8.88
N THR A 122 -5.00 6.03 8.70
CA THR A 122 -4.32 4.72 8.70
C THR A 122 -4.52 3.94 10.00
N ARG A 123 -4.29 4.57 11.16
CA ARG A 123 -4.49 3.92 12.47
C ARG A 123 -5.92 3.42 12.67
N LYS A 124 -6.91 4.20 12.22
CA LYS A 124 -8.33 3.86 12.36
C LYS A 124 -8.73 2.74 11.40
N ALA A 125 -8.20 2.76 10.18
CA ALA A 125 -8.45 1.71 9.20
C ALA A 125 -8.02 0.33 9.72
N PHE A 126 -6.82 0.22 10.31
CA PHE A 126 -6.39 -1.05 10.91
C PHE A 126 -7.25 -1.51 12.09
N SER A 127 -7.83 -0.58 12.86
CA SER A 127 -8.76 -0.94 13.95
C SER A 127 -10.08 -1.56 13.48
N GLN A 128 -10.46 -1.33 12.22
CA GLN A 128 -11.66 -1.93 11.61
C GLN A 128 -11.35 -3.30 11.00
N LEU A 129 -10.13 -3.48 10.48
CA LEU A 129 -9.73 -4.71 9.79
C LEU A 129 -9.23 -5.81 10.72
N LEU A 130 -8.63 -5.44 11.85
CA LEU A 130 -7.94 -6.35 12.75
C LEU A 130 -8.69 -6.56 14.06
N TYR A 131 -8.52 -7.76 14.63
CA TYR A 131 -9.02 -8.07 15.96
C TYR A 131 -8.16 -7.41 17.05
N TRP A 132 -8.80 -7.10 18.18
CA TRP A 132 -8.07 -6.75 19.40
C TRP A 132 -7.27 -7.96 19.90
N PRO A 133 -6.00 -7.80 20.36
CA PRO A 133 -5.23 -6.56 20.52
C PRO A 133 -4.32 -6.17 19.34
N MET A 134 -4.36 -6.88 18.21
CA MET A 134 -3.41 -6.75 17.10
C MET A 134 -3.46 -5.41 16.35
N TRP A 135 -4.58 -4.70 16.45
CA TRP A 135 -4.82 -3.41 15.79
C TRP A 135 -3.83 -2.26 16.12
N TYR A 136 -3.01 -2.37 17.18
CA TYR A 136 -2.00 -1.36 17.53
C TYR A 136 -0.62 -1.67 16.94
N ASN A 137 -0.23 -2.94 16.95
CA ASN A 137 1.14 -3.34 16.59
C ASN A 137 1.36 -3.27 15.07
N THR A 138 0.37 -3.70 14.29
CA THR A 138 0.46 -3.75 12.84
C THR A 138 0.74 -2.38 12.20
N PRO A 139 -0.04 -1.30 12.46
CA PRO A 139 0.25 0.02 11.88
C PRO A 139 1.61 0.59 12.34
N MET A 140 2.04 0.30 13.58
CA MET A 140 3.34 0.75 14.11
C MET A 140 4.52 0.04 13.41
N ASN A 141 4.39 -1.26 13.16
CA ASN A 141 5.36 -2.04 12.40
C ASN A 141 5.47 -1.55 10.95
N TYR A 142 4.32 -1.32 10.29
CA TYR A 142 4.32 -0.76 8.94
C TYR A 142 4.93 0.65 8.88
N ARG A 143 4.68 1.50 9.87
CA ARG A 143 5.32 2.82 9.97
C ARG A 143 6.84 2.72 10.13
N THR A 144 7.31 1.79 10.96
CA THR A 144 8.75 1.54 11.12
C THR A 144 9.38 1.06 9.81
N ARG A 145 8.72 0.17 9.08
CA ARG A 145 9.18 -0.31 7.77
C ARG A 145 9.19 0.79 6.72
N ALA A 146 8.13 1.59 6.63
CA ALA A 146 8.03 2.74 5.73
C ALA A 146 9.18 3.73 6.00
N ARG A 147 9.52 3.97 7.27
CA ARG A 147 10.67 4.79 7.66
C ARG A 147 11.98 4.24 7.12
N GLN A 148 12.23 2.94 7.29
CA GLN A 148 13.44 2.30 6.78
C GLN A 148 13.54 2.45 5.25
N ARG A 149 12.45 2.15 4.53
CA ARG A 149 12.38 2.26 3.06
C ARG A 149 12.54 3.70 2.55
N CYS A 150 12.00 4.68 3.27
CA CYS A 150 12.07 6.09 2.87
C CYS A 150 13.33 6.82 3.36
N SER A 151 14.09 6.24 4.29
CA SER A 151 15.18 6.91 5.02
C SER A 151 16.24 7.58 4.14
N HIS A 152 16.53 7.00 2.98
CA HIS A 152 17.52 7.51 2.03
C HIS A 152 16.94 8.48 0.98
N THR A 153 15.61 8.58 0.89
CA THR A 153 14.93 9.23 -0.24
C THR A 153 14.12 10.45 0.18
N LEU A 154 13.46 10.39 1.34
CA LEU A 154 12.54 11.42 1.83
C LEU A 154 12.76 11.68 3.33
N GLY A 155 12.71 12.95 3.73
CA GLY A 155 12.61 13.29 5.15
C GLY A 155 11.18 13.09 5.65
N TYR A 156 11.00 12.88 6.96
CA TYR A 156 9.67 12.73 7.58
C TYR A 156 9.62 13.43 8.95
N LEU A 157 8.42 13.60 9.48
CA LEU A 157 8.21 14.10 10.85
C LEU A 157 8.11 12.94 11.83
N MET A 158 8.86 13.05 12.93
CA MET A 158 8.75 12.11 14.04
C MET A 158 7.33 12.13 14.63
N HIS A 159 6.88 10.97 15.10
CA HIS A 159 5.61 10.74 15.77
C HIS A 159 5.86 9.98 17.08
N ASP A 160 4.92 10.03 18.03
CA ASP A 160 5.07 9.41 19.36
C ASP A 160 5.25 7.89 19.31
N ASP A 161 4.67 7.24 18.30
CA ASP A 161 4.88 5.81 18.00
C ASP A 161 6.31 5.48 17.51
N ASP A 162 7.17 6.49 17.27
CA ASP A 162 8.54 6.29 16.83
C ASP A 162 9.47 6.07 18.05
N PRO A 163 10.33 5.03 18.06
CA PRO A 163 11.21 4.73 19.20
C PRO A 163 12.09 5.91 19.63
N ASP A 164 12.61 6.67 18.66
CA ASP A 164 13.50 7.81 18.89
C ASP A 164 12.76 9.02 19.51
N SER A 165 11.42 9.07 19.43
CA SER A 165 10.61 10.12 20.05
C SER A 165 10.70 10.04 21.57
N LEU A 166 10.65 8.84 22.14
CA LEU A 166 10.73 8.61 23.59
C LEU A 166 12.06 9.06 24.19
N GLU A 167 13.18 8.86 23.47
CA GLU A 167 14.50 9.34 23.90
C GLU A 167 14.58 10.87 23.88
N SER A 168 14.02 11.50 22.83
CA SER A 168 13.98 12.96 22.72
C SER A 168 13.17 13.62 23.85
N PHE A 169 12.03 13.03 24.23
CA PHE A 169 11.17 13.51 25.30
C PHE A 169 11.84 13.43 26.68
N GLN A 170 12.61 12.36 26.94
CA GLN A 170 13.39 12.21 28.17
C GLN A 170 14.52 13.25 28.28
N LEU A 171 15.16 13.59 27.17
CA LEU A 171 16.19 14.62 27.11
C LEU A 171 15.63 16.05 27.25
N GLU A 172 14.45 16.33 26.70
CA GLU A 172 13.81 17.64 26.81
C GLU A 172 13.21 17.88 28.20
N SER A 173 12.58 16.86 28.80
CA SER A 173 12.04 16.95 30.17
C SER A 173 13.11 17.25 31.22
N ALA A 174 14.35 16.79 31.01
CA ALA A 174 15.50 17.12 31.83
C ALA A 174 16.01 18.58 31.68
N ARG A 175 15.57 19.31 30.64
CA ARG A 175 16.06 20.66 30.28
C ARG A 175 15.04 21.79 30.51
N LEU A 176 13.84 21.51 31.01
CA LEU A 176 12.78 22.51 31.12
C LEU A 176 13.03 23.57 32.21
N PRO A 177 13.03 24.87 31.87
CA PRO A 177 12.98 25.94 32.87
C PRO A 177 11.54 26.15 33.40
N GLN A 178 11.42 26.57 34.66
CA GLN A 178 10.18 26.58 35.46
C GLN A 178 9.10 27.60 35.04
N SER A 179 9.29 28.39 33.97
CA SER A 179 8.36 29.46 33.59
C SER A 179 7.40 29.06 32.47
N LYS A 180 6.08 29.15 32.75
CA LYS A 180 4.99 28.89 31.78
C LYS A 180 5.07 29.78 30.52
N ALA A 181 5.58 31.01 30.65
CA ALA A 181 5.72 31.92 29.51
C ALA A 181 6.86 31.51 28.56
N PHE A 182 7.94 30.95 29.10
CA PHE A 182 9.05 30.43 28.31
C PHE A 182 8.63 29.15 27.58
N GLN A 183 7.93 28.24 28.27
CA GLN A 183 7.35 27.02 27.68
C GLN A 183 6.43 27.37 26.49
N ALA A 184 5.47 28.29 26.68
CA ALA A 184 4.58 28.70 25.58
C ALA A 184 5.32 29.30 24.37
N THR A 185 6.43 30.00 24.60
CA THR A 185 7.25 30.57 23.52
C THR A 185 8.08 29.49 22.81
N GLN A 186 8.61 28.53 23.57
CA GLN A 186 9.35 27.39 23.02
C GLN A 186 8.42 26.48 22.21
N ASP A 187 7.21 26.19 22.70
CA ASP A 187 6.20 25.40 21.99
C ASP A 187 5.82 26.03 20.66
N ARG A 188 5.64 27.36 20.62
CA ARG A 188 5.37 28.08 19.37
C ARG A 188 6.52 27.96 18.38
N LYS A 189 7.77 28.07 18.85
CA LYS A 189 8.96 27.90 17.99
C LYS A 189 9.08 26.47 17.47
N MET A 190 8.81 25.47 18.30
CA MET A 190 8.83 24.05 17.90
C MET A 190 7.76 23.77 16.85
N ARG A 191 6.51 24.21 17.07
CA ARG A 191 5.42 24.08 16.08
C ARG A 191 5.75 24.73 14.75
N SER A 192 6.27 25.97 14.77
CA SER A 192 6.67 26.65 13.53
C SER A 192 7.80 25.91 12.79
N LYS A 193 8.75 25.32 13.52
CA LYS A 193 9.81 24.48 12.94
C LYS A 193 9.25 23.20 12.33
N GLU A 194 8.33 22.53 13.02
CA GLU A 194 7.64 21.33 12.52
C GLU A 194 6.83 21.62 11.26
N GLU A 195 6.10 22.73 11.22
CA GLU A 195 5.35 23.17 10.03
C GLU A 195 6.28 23.37 8.83
N LEU A 196 7.41 24.06 9.01
CA LEU A 196 8.40 24.25 7.95
C LEU A 196 9.02 22.93 7.48
N GLN A 197 9.32 22.02 8.41
CA GLN A 197 9.80 20.68 8.07
C GLN A 197 8.74 19.88 7.31
N ASN A 198 7.47 19.96 7.71
CA ASN A 198 6.36 19.33 7.01
C ASN A 198 6.28 19.80 5.55
N VAL A 199 6.29 21.13 5.35
CA VAL A 199 6.25 21.73 4.01
C VAL A 199 7.45 21.27 3.17
N LYS A 200 8.65 21.25 3.75
CA LYS A 200 9.86 20.75 3.07
C LYS A 200 9.70 19.29 2.64
N HIS A 201 9.29 18.40 3.53
CA HIS A 201 9.16 16.98 3.24
C HIS A 201 8.06 16.70 2.23
N ASN A 202 6.94 17.42 2.32
CA ASN A 202 5.87 17.35 1.32
C ASN A 202 6.35 17.80 -0.05
N LEU A 203 7.13 18.88 -0.15
CA LEU A 203 7.70 19.31 -1.43
C LEU A 203 8.66 18.26 -2.00
N GLN A 204 9.50 17.64 -1.18
CA GLN A 204 10.37 16.54 -1.61
C GLN A 204 9.57 15.36 -2.15
N TYR A 205 8.52 14.95 -1.43
CA TYR A 205 7.60 13.91 -1.86
C TYR A 205 6.97 14.24 -3.22
N LEU A 206 6.45 15.46 -3.38
CA LEU A 206 5.76 15.89 -4.60
C LEU A 206 6.69 15.91 -5.81
N THR A 207 7.93 16.41 -5.65
CA THR A 207 8.93 16.36 -6.72
C THR A 207 9.22 14.92 -7.14
N ARG A 208 9.38 14.01 -6.17
CA ARG A 208 9.62 12.59 -6.48
C ARG A 208 8.45 11.93 -7.18
N LEU A 209 7.22 12.20 -6.74
CA LEU A 209 6.02 11.68 -7.39
C LEU A 209 5.93 12.17 -8.85
N LYS A 210 6.21 13.45 -9.09
CA LYS A 210 6.25 14.03 -10.43
C LYS A 210 7.27 13.34 -11.33
N ASP A 211 8.52 13.22 -10.86
CA ASP A 211 9.61 12.60 -11.63
C ASP A 211 9.28 11.13 -11.95
N TYR A 212 8.72 10.42 -10.97
CA TYR A 212 8.27 9.05 -11.11
C TYR A 212 7.18 8.92 -12.18
N LEU A 213 6.09 9.69 -12.08
CA LEU A 213 4.97 9.60 -13.02
C LEU A 213 5.37 10.01 -14.44
N THR A 214 6.26 10.99 -14.57
CA THR A 214 6.82 11.39 -15.87
C THR A 214 7.59 10.24 -16.51
N THR A 215 8.48 9.60 -15.75
CA THR A 215 9.29 8.47 -16.21
C THR A 215 8.41 7.28 -16.56
N TRP A 216 7.47 6.93 -15.67
CA TRP A 216 6.53 5.83 -15.88
C TRP A 216 5.70 6.05 -17.15
N SER A 217 5.18 7.25 -17.37
CA SER A 217 4.40 7.59 -18.57
C SER A 217 5.24 7.47 -19.84
N GLN A 218 6.49 7.94 -19.83
CA GLN A 218 7.41 7.81 -20.97
C GLN A 218 7.68 6.34 -21.33
N VAL A 219 7.98 5.51 -20.34
CA VAL A 219 8.23 4.07 -20.56
C VAL A 219 6.94 3.38 -21.02
N ARG A 220 5.80 3.68 -20.39
CA ARG A 220 4.51 3.10 -20.76
C ARG A 220 4.11 3.42 -22.20
N ASN A 221 4.40 4.65 -22.66
CA ASN A 221 4.13 5.10 -24.02
C ASN A 221 5.06 4.47 -25.06
N SER A 222 6.22 3.95 -24.65
CA SER A 222 7.15 3.25 -25.55
C SER A 222 6.72 1.83 -25.91
N LEU A 223 5.77 1.24 -25.16
CA LEU A 223 5.26 -0.10 -25.43
C LEU A 223 4.39 -0.13 -26.70
N ARG A 224 4.52 -1.20 -27.50
CA ARG A 224 3.81 -1.38 -28.78
C ARG A 224 2.28 -1.44 -28.63
N HIS A 225 1.80 -1.94 -27.50
CA HIS A 225 0.37 -2.11 -27.20
C HIS A 225 -0.09 -1.08 -26.16
N GLN A 226 -0.19 0.19 -26.58
CA GLN A 226 -0.61 1.29 -25.69
C GLN A 226 -2.05 1.13 -25.17
N GLY A 227 -2.92 0.43 -25.90
CA GLY A 227 -4.32 0.22 -25.52
C GLY A 227 -4.58 -0.95 -24.57
N ASP A 228 -3.62 -1.87 -24.43
CA ASP A 228 -3.79 -3.07 -23.61
C ASP A 228 -3.43 -2.76 -22.16
N VAL A 229 -4.29 -3.16 -21.23
CA VAL A 229 -4.02 -3.02 -19.80
C VAL A 229 -3.00 -4.07 -19.38
N ILE A 230 -1.92 -3.65 -18.74
CA ILE A 230 -0.86 -4.54 -18.23
C ILE A 230 -0.86 -4.59 -16.70
N PRO A 231 -0.24 -5.60 -16.06
CA PRO A 231 -0.11 -5.69 -14.60
C PRO A 231 0.37 -4.40 -13.92
N ALA A 232 1.36 -3.72 -14.51
CA ALA A 232 1.91 -2.47 -13.98
C ALA A 232 0.85 -1.35 -13.91
N ASP A 233 -0.12 -1.33 -14.83
CA ASP A 233 -1.20 -0.33 -14.84
C ASP A 233 -2.09 -0.50 -13.59
N PHE A 234 -2.43 -1.74 -13.22
CA PHE A 234 -3.23 -2.01 -12.02
C PHE A 234 -2.53 -1.55 -10.74
N LEU A 235 -1.23 -1.81 -10.62
CA LEU A 235 -0.45 -1.40 -9.46
C LEU A 235 -0.31 0.13 -9.40
N LEU A 236 -0.12 0.79 -10.54
CA LEU A 236 -0.11 2.25 -10.62
C LEU A 236 -1.45 2.83 -10.16
N TRP A 237 -2.55 2.38 -10.76
CA TRP A 237 -3.88 2.89 -10.46
C TRP A 237 -4.26 2.65 -9.00
N ALA A 238 -3.90 1.51 -8.43
CA ALA A 238 -4.20 1.20 -7.04
C ALA A 238 -3.42 2.10 -6.08
N ASN A 239 -2.14 2.36 -6.36
CA ASN A 239 -1.33 3.30 -5.58
C ASN A 239 -1.90 4.72 -5.65
N LEU A 240 -2.23 5.20 -6.85
CA LEU A 240 -2.84 6.52 -7.03
C LEU A 240 -4.23 6.60 -6.38
N PHE A 241 -5.05 5.56 -6.49
CA PHE A 241 -6.34 5.48 -5.83
C PHE A 241 -6.22 5.62 -4.31
N VAL A 242 -5.27 4.92 -3.69
CA VAL A 242 -5.00 5.08 -2.25
C VAL A 242 -4.59 6.52 -1.95
N GLN A 243 -3.57 7.05 -2.64
CA GLN A 243 -3.08 8.41 -2.36
C GLN A 243 -4.15 9.49 -2.53
N LEU A 244 -5.03 9.38 -3.53
CA LEU A 244 -6.12 10.32 -3.80
C LEU A 244 -7.27 10.23 -2.80
N ASN A 245 -7.49 9.06 -2.19
CA ASN A 245 -8.54 8.86 -1.18
C ASN A 245 -8.05 9.09 0.26
N LEU A 246 -6.77 9.41 0.45
CA LEU A 246 -6.26 9.85 1.74
C LEU A 246 -6.73 11.29 2.05
N PRO A 247 -6.75 11.69 3.33
CA PRO A 247 -7.14 13.03 3.77
C PRO A 247 -6.38 14.19 3.09
N ASP A 248 -5.08 14.00 2.79
CA ASP A 248 -4.28 14.96 2.01
C ASP A 248 -4.33 14.73 0.48
N GLY A 249 -5.24 13.89 -0.01
CA GLY A 249 -5.33 13.44 -1.41
C GLY A 249 -5.59 14.55 -2.42
N ASP A 250 -6.32 15.60 -2.07
CA ASP A 250 -6.57 16.76 -2.95
C ASP A 250 -5.26 17.44 -3.38
N LYS A 251 -4.28 17.53 -2.47
CA LYS A 251 -2.96 18.10 -2.76
C LYS A 251 -2.20 17.23 -3.75
N VAL A 252 -2.31 15.91 -3.60
CA VAL A 252 -1.71 14.94 -4.53
C VAL A 252 -2.36 15.06 -5.91
N GLY A 253 -3.69 15.13 -5.98
CA GLY A 253 -4.45 15.28 -7.22
C GLY A 253 -4.09 16.55 -8.00
N GLN A 254 -4.01 17.70 -7.31
CA GLN A 254 -3.58 18.95 -7.96
C GLN A 254 -2.16 18.84 -8.54
N GLN A 255 -1.25 18.17 -7.84
CA GLN A 255 0.13 18.03 -8.28
C GLN A 255 0.28 17.04 -9.43
N ILE A 256 -0.55 16.00 -9.52
CA ILE A 256 -0.59 15.11 -10.69
C ILE A 256 -0.98 15.89 -11.95
N LYS A 257 -1.96 16.80 -11.84
CA LYS A 257 -2.37 17.68 -12.94
C LYS A 257 -1.24 18.59 -13.40
N ASP A 258 -0.51 19.18 -12.44
CA ASP A 258 0.63 20.08 -12.71
C ASP A 258 1.88 19.33 -13.21
N ALA A 259 2.03 18.06 -12.86
CA ALA A 259 3.21 17.23 -13.13
C ALA A 259 3.19 16.58 -14.51
N VAL A 260 2.08 15.95 -14.87
CA VAL A 260 1.94 15.16 -16.09
C VAL A 260 1.09 15.95 -17.09
N ASN A 261 -0.22 16.01 -16.85
CA ASN A 261 -1.20 16.86 -17.50
C ASN A 261 -2.59 16.53 -16.92
N GLU A 262 -3.56 17.39 -17.21
CA GLU A 262 -4.96 17.19 -16.81
C GLU A 262 -5.59 15.97 -17.50
N ASP A 263 -5.22 15.69 -18.75
CA ASP A 263 -5.73 14.55 -19.52
C ASP A 263 -5.38 13.20 -18.88
N PHE A 264 -4.14 13.04 -18.40
CA PHE A 264 -3.66 11.85 -17.71
C PHE A 264 -4.37 11.67 -16.37
N HIS A 265 -4.52 12.76 -15.61
CA HIS A 265 -5.26 12.73 -14.36
C HIS A 265 -6.71 12.27 -14.61
N GLN A 266 -7.39 12.81 -15.62
CA GLN A 266 -8.75 12.42 -15.96
C GLN A 266 -8.83 10.97 -16.46
N LEU A 267 -7.87 10.52 -17.27
CA LEU A 267 -7.79 9.15 -17.75
C LEU A 267 -7.64 8.16 -16.59
N VAL A 268 -6.72 8.44 -15.66
CA VAL A 268 -6.49 7.62 -14.47
C VAL A 268 -7.72 7.61 -13.58
N GLN A 269 -8.33 8.77 -13.31
CA GLN A 269 -9.54 8.86 -12.50
C GLN A 269 -10.69 8.04 -13.12
N ASN A 270 -10.92 8.17 -14.42
CA ASN A 270 -11.93 7.40 -15.13
C ASN A 270 -11.69 5.88 -15.01
N LYS A 271 -10.42 5.44 -15.09
CA LYS A 271 -10.05 4.02 -14.94
C LYS A 271 -10.25 3.53 -13.50
N ILE A 272 -9.86 4.32 -12.52
CA ILE A 272 -10.07 4.03 -11.10
C ILE A 272 -11.57 3.91 -10.81
N ASP A 273 -12.38 4.84 -11.29
CA ASP A 273 -13.83 4.84 -11.08
C ASP A 273 -14.48 3.62 -11.75
N GLN A 274 -14.04 3.28 -12.97
CA GLN A 274 -14.48 2.08 -13.68
C GLN A 274 -14.16 0.81 -12.86
N LEU A 275 -12.94 0.65 -12.38
CA LEU A 275 -12.51 -0.54 -11.65
C LEU A 275 -13.13 -0.64 -10.25
N SER A 276 -13.34 0.50 -9.59
CA SER A 276 -13.91 0.57 -8.24
C SER A 276 -15.42 0.35 -8.21
N SER A 277 -16.11 0.65 -9.33
CA SER A 277 -17.56 0.48 -9.47
C SER A 277 -17.99 -0.86 -10.09
N THR A 278 -17.04 -1.61 -10.68
CA THR A 278 -17.35 -2.89 -11.33
C THR A 278 -17.72 -3.96 -10.29
N ASP A 279 -18.82 -4.68 -10.54
CA ASP A 279 -19.23 -5.81 -9.71
C ASP A 279 -18.17 -6.93 -9.73
N PRO A 280 -17.94 -7.60 -8.58
CA PRO A 280 -17.01 -8.72 -8.51
C PRO A 280 -17.38 -9.83 -9.48
N ARG A 281 -16.42 -10.20 -10.33
CA ARG A 281 -16.48 -11.38 -11.18
C ARG A 281 -15.79 -12.58 -10.53
N VAL A 282 -14.71 -12.33 -9.79
CA VAL A 282 -13.97 -13.37 -9.07
C VAL A 282 -14.81 -13.91 -7.90
N PHE A 283 -14.76 -15.22 -7.68
CA PHE A 283 -15.46 -15.83 -6.55
C PHE A 283 -14.85 -15.34 -5.24
N GLN A 284 -15.71 -14.95 -4.30
CA GLN A 284 -15.31 -14.50 -2.97
C GLN A 284 -15.93 -15.40 -1.92
N ARG A 285 -15.17 -15.66 -0.86
CA ARG A 285 -15.68 -16.33 0.33
C ARG A 285 -15.18 -15.67 1.60
N ASP A 286 -15.91 -15.93 2.69
CA ASP A 286 -15.48 -15.54 4.02
C ASP A 286 -14.29 -16.38 4.49
N PRO A 287 -13.42 -15.81 5.34
CA PRO A 287 -12.32 -16.55 5.93
C PRO A 287 -12.82 -17.63 6.89
N LEU A 288 -12.27 -18.83 6.74
CA LEU A 288 -12.47 -19.93 7.68
C LEU A 288 -11.87 -19.59 9.03
N PHE A 289 -12.31 -20.28 10.09
CA PHE A 289 -11.82 -20.01 11.45
C PHE A 289 -10.28 -20.03 11.56
N GLN A 290 -9.60 -20.94 10.85
CA GLN A 290 -8.13 -21.07 10.86
C GLN A 290 -7.41 -19.92 10.11
N GLU A 291 -8.13 -19.24 9.22
CA GLU A 291 -7.62 -18.16 8.38
C GLU A 291 -7.78 -16.79 9.05
N GLN A 292 -8.69 -16.69 10.03
CA GLN A 292 -8.94 -15.46 10.77
C GLN A 292 -7.76 -15.07 11.67
N GLY A 293 -7.50 -13.76 11.78
CA GLY A 293 -6.52 -13.18 12.71
C GLY A 293 -7.07 -13.03 14.14
N ASN A 294 -7.88 -13.96 14.61
CA ASN A 294 -8.40 -13.92 15.98
C ASN A 294 -7.30 -14.32 16.98
N VAL A 295 -7.47 -13.95 18.26
CA VAL A 295 -6.44 -14.15 19.29
C VAL A 295 -5.98 -15.61 19.38
N ILE A 296 -6.90 -16.56 19.27
CA ILE A 296 -6.60 -18.00 19.36
C ILE A 296 -5.71 -18.43 18.18
N MET A 297 -6.11 -18.07 16.97
CA MET A 297 -5.37 -18.45 15.76
C MET A 297 -4.04 -17.72 15.62
N SER A 298 -3.94 -16.46 16.02
CA SER A 298 -2.65 -15.75 16.03
C SER A 298 -1.67 -16.37 17.02
N ILE A 299 -2.12 -16.81 18.21
CA ILE A 299 -1.26 -17.57 19.13
C ILE A 299 -0.84 -18.90 18.51
N TYR A 300 -1.78 -19.62 17.88
CA TYR A 300 -1.48 -20.88 17.21
C TYR A 300 -0.41 -20.71 16.12
N HIS A 301 -0.57 -19.73 15.23
CA HIS A 301 0.39 -19.45 14.17
C HIS A 301 1.73 -18.95 14.72
N TYR A 302 1.72 -18.13 15.77
CA TYR A 302 2.94 -17.69 16.45
C TYR A 302 3.73 -18.87 17.02
N VAL A 303 3.08 -19.78 17.74
CA VAL A 303 3.74 -20.96 18.31
C VAL A 303 4.30 -21.86 17.21
N HIS A 304 3.56 -22.06 16.13
CA HIS A 304 4.00 -22.88 14.99
C HIS A 304 5.20 -22.26 14.22
N LYS A 305 5.50 -20.97 14.39
CA LYS A 305 6.74 -20.38 13.84
C LYS A 305 8.00 -20.86 14.58
N PHE A 306 7.89 -21.33 15.82
CA PHE A 306 9.01 -21.71 16.68
C PHE A 306 9.12 -23.22 16.95
N ILE A 307 8.18 -24.03 16.44
CA ILE A 307 8.18 -25.49 16.52
C ILE A 307 8.52 -26.04 15.13
#